data_AF-A0A1C5CAR5-F1
#
_entry.id   AF-A0A1C5CAR5-F1
#
_cell.length_a   1.000
_cell.length_b   1.000
_cell.length_c   1.000
_cell.angle_alpha   90.00
_cell.angle_beta   90.00
_cell.angle_gamma   90.00
#
_symmetry.space_group_name_H-M   'P 1'
#
loop_
_entity.id
_entity.type
_entity.pdbx_description
1 polymer ?
#
loop_
_entity_poly.entity_id
_entity_poly.type
_entity_poly.pdbx_seq_one_letter_code
_entity_poly.pdbx_strand_id
1 'polypeptide(L)'
;MPQRTSAPAAMARRSPASLLRLPFGASPVDGDGRPQAACTGLDTQIFFARPSELDQPPNKGERSALAVCAVCPAAVRAVCLERDLAQSEITRINGVFGGVRQEERREMYRTRQQARSGGVA
;
A
#
# COMPACT_ATOMS: atom_id res chain seq x y z
N MET A 1 -12.16 -40.83 41.09
CA MET A 1 -12.85 -39.79 40.30
C MET A 1 -11.92 -38.58 40.21
N PRO A 2 -11.23 -38.33 39.08
CA PRO A 2 -10.29 -37.22 38.98
C PRO A 2 -11.01 -35.92 38.65
N GLN A 3 -10.58 -34.85 39.30
CA GLN A 3 -11.13 -33.50 39.20
C GLN A 3 -10.79 -32.92 37.82
N ARG A 4 -11.78 -32.51 37.02
CA ARG A 4 -11.58 -31.71 35.80
C ARG A 4 -11.16 -30.30 36.22
N THR A 5 -9.87 -30.00 36.15
CA THR A 5 -9.38 -28.63 36.23
C THR A 5 -9.60 -27.95 34.87
N SER A 6 -10.51 -26.98 34.84
CA SER A 6 -10.72 -26.09 33.70
C SER A 6 -9.58 -25.07 33.61
N ALA A 7 -8.84 -25.10 32.50
CA ALA A 7 -7.89 -24.05 32.14
C ALA A 7 -8.61 -22.70 31.94
N PRO A 8 -7.99 -21.56 32.29
CA PRO A 8 -8.60 -20.26 32.02
C PRO A 8 -8.57 -19.99 30.52
N ALA A 9 -9.71 -19.60 29.96
CA ALA A 9 -9.79 -19.08 28.60
C ALA A 9 -8.83 -17.90 28.48
N ALA A 10 -7.81 -18.04 27.62
CA ALA A 10 -6.92 -16.95 27.28
C ALA A 10 -7.77 -15.77 26.78
N MET A 11 -7.83 -14.74 27.59
CA MET A 11 -8.52 -13.49 27.31
C MET A 11 -7.87 -12.90 26.06
N ALA A 12 -8.51 -13.12 24.91
CA ALA A 12 -8.04 -12.61 23.63
C ALA A 12 -7.95 -11.09 23.78
N ARG A 13 -6.71 -10.58 23.84
CA ARG A 13 -6.44 -9.14 23.92
C ARG A 13 -7.05 -8.53 22.66
N ARG A 14 -8.24 -7.94 22.81
CA ARG A 14 -8.96 -7.30 21.72
C ARG A 14 -8.16 -6.06 21.35
N SER A 15 -7.31 -6.22 20.33
CA SER A 15 -6.37 -5.18 19.92
C SER A 15 -7.16 -3.93 19.51
N PRO A 16 -6.77 -2.71 19.95
CA PRO A 16 -7.51 -1.48 19.69
C PRO A 16 -7.64 -1.16 18.18
N ALA A 17 -6.81 -1.79 17.34
CA ALA A 17 -6.92 -1.74 15.88
C ALA A 17 -8.26 -2.30 15.34
N SER A 18 -8.98 -3.14 16.12
CA SER A 18 -10.23 -3.76 15.68
C SER A 18 -11.42 -2.79 15.58
N LEU A 19 -11.29 -1.54 16.07
CA LEU A 19 -12.37 -0.55 16.04
C LEU A 19 -12.37 0.32 14.77
N LEU A 20 -11.28 0.32 13.99
CA LEU A 20 -11.26 0.98 12.69
C LEU A 20 -11.58 -0.05 11.61
N ARG A 21 -12.69 0.15 10.90
CA ARG A 21 -13.00 -0.62 9.70
C ARG A 21 -12.09 -0.13 8.56
N LEU A 22 -10.93 -0.77 8.45
CA LEU A 22 -9.92 -0.43 7.45
C LEU A 22 -10.41 -0.81 6.04
N PRO A 23 -10.02 -0.06 5.00
CA PRO A 23 -10.46 -0.31 3.63
C PRO A 23 -10.07 -1.73 3.22
N PHE A 24 -11.05 -2.53 2.80
CA PHE A 24 -10.85 -3.92 2.36
C PHE A 24 -10.19 -4.84 3.40
N GLY A 25 -10.15 -4.45 4.68
CA GLY A 25 -9.43 -5.21 5.72
C GLY A 25 -7.91 -4.99 5.71
N ALA A 26 -7.43 -3.93 5.04
CA ALA A 26 -6.02 -3.56 5.00
C ALA A 26 -5.46 -3.35 6.41
N SER A 27 -4.40 -4.07 6.81
CA SER A 27 -3.81 -3.94 8.16
C SER A 27 -2.30 -3.66 8.09
N PRO A 28 -1.80 -2.56 8.67
CA PRO A 28 -0.37 -2.24 8.68
C PRO A 28 0.43 -3.06 9.71
N VAL A 29 -0.20 -4.02 10.38
CA VAL A 29 0.44 -4.94 11.33
C VAL A 29 0.03 -6.38 11.03
N ASP A 30 0.96 -7.32 11.18
CA ASP A 30 0.72 -8.76 11.01
C ASP A 30 0.09 -9.40 12.26
N GLY A 31 -0.15 -10.71 12.21
CA GLY A 31 -0.77 -11.45 13.31
C GLY A 31 0.05 -11.45 14.60
N ASP A 32 1.36 -11.23 14.50
CA ASP A 32 2.30 -11.13 15.62
C ASP A 32 2.49 -9.68 16.09
N GLY A 33 1.78 -8.72 15.47
CA GLY A 33 1.86 -7.29 15.78
C GLY A 33 3.06 -6.57 15.19
N ARG A 34 3.80 -7.18 14.26
CA ARG A 34 4.93 -6.56 13.58
C ARG A 34 4.44 -5.67 12.43
N PRO A 35 5.16 -4.60 12.08
CA PRO A 35 4.78 -3.74 10.96
C PRO A 35 4.79 -4.49 9.62
N GLN A 36 3.78 -4.27 8.80
CA GLN A 36 3.71 -4.77 7.42
C GLN A 36 3.06 -3.75 6.48
N ALA A 37 3.12 -4.02 5.17
CA ALA A 37 2.33 -3.28 4.20
C ALA A 37 0.85 -3.61 4.37
N ALA A 38 0.00 -2.59 4.42
CA ALA A 38 -1.43 -2.79 4.65
C ALA A 38 -2.14 -3.48 3.47
N CYS A 39 -1.54 -3.47 2.29
CA CYS A 39 -2.03 -4.20 1.13
C CYS A 39 -1.75 -5.71 1.18
N THR A 40 -0.97 -6.21 2.15
CA THR A 40 -0.68 -7.64 2.27
C THR A 40 -1.96 -8.46 2.43
N GLY A 41 -2.15 -9.44 1.54
CA GLY A 41 -3.32 -10.34 1.57
C GLY A 41 -4.58 -9.80 0.89
N LEU A 42 -4.54 -8.58 0.33
CA LEU A 42 -5.65 -8.04 -0.46
C LEU A 42 -5.59 -8.52 -1.92
N ASP A 43 -6.74 -8.47 -2.60
CA ASP A 43 -6.80 -8.68 -4.05
C ASP A 43 -6.01 -7.58 -4.77
N THR A 44 -5.08 -8.00 -5.62
CA THR A 44 -4.21 -7.10 -6.38
C THR A 44 -4.99 -6.25 -7.37
N GLN A 45 -6.14 -6.71 -7.87
CA GLN A 45 -6.96 -5.96 -8.84
C GLN A 45 -7.40 -4.59 -8.33
N ILE A 46 -7.50 -4.40 -7.00
CA ILE A 46 -7.82 -3.12 -6.37
C ILE A 46 -6.82 -2.02 -6.78
N PHE A 47 -5.55 -2.39 -6.99
CA PHE A 47 -4.46 -1.46 -7.26
C PHE A 47 -4.24 -1.16 -8.75
N PHE A 48 -4.87 -1.92 -9.65
CA PHE A 48 -4.67 -1.83 -11.10
C PHE A 48 -5.94 -1.34 -11.83
N ALA A 49 -6.54 -0.26 -11.33
CA ALA A 49 -7.64 0.40 -12.04
C ALA A 49 -7.14 1.06 -13.34
N ARG A 50 -8.07 1.31 -14.27
CA ARG A 50 -7.79 2.19 -15.42
C ARG A 50 -7.28 3.54 -14.88
N PRO A 51 -6.16 4.08 -15.39
CA PRO A 51 -5.63 5.35 -14.90
C PRO A 51 -6.58 6.50 -15.26
N SER A 52 -6.70 7.47 -14.37
CA SER A 52 -7.14 8.82 -14.76
C SER A 52 -5.95 9.58 -15.36
N GLU A 53 -6.22 10.56 -16.22
CA GLU A 53 -5.19 11.47 -16.71
C GLU A 53 -4.53 12.25 -15.56
N LEU A 54 -3.31 12.73 -15.78
CA LEU A 54 -2.49 13.39 -14.75
C LEU A 54 -3.19 14.62 -14.15
N ASP A 55 -3.83 15.42 -14.99
CA ASP A 55 -4.55 16.65 -14.66
C ASP A 55 -5.98 16.40 -14.14
N GLN A 56 -6.44 15.15 -14.15
CA GLN A 56 -7.75 14.75 -13.67
C GLN A 56 -7.70 14.23 -12.22
N PRO A 57 -8.80 14.40 -11.46
CA PRO A 57 -8.91 13.79 -10.14
C PRO A 57 -8.87 12.25 -10.23
N PRO A 58 -8.44 11.57 -9.15
CA PRO A 58 -8.42 10.11 -9.10
C PRO A 58 -9.81 9.54 -9.35
N ASN A 59 -9.93 8.54 -10.22
CA ASN A 59 -11.19 7.82 -10.40
C ASN A 59 -11.50 6.91 -9.20
N LYS A 60 -12.68 6.26 -9.21
CA LYS A 60 -13.14 5.43 -8.08
C LYS A 60 -12.16 4.29 -7.73
N GLY A 61 -11.55 3.66 -8.73
CA GLY A 61 -10.61 2.57 -8.52
C GLY A 61 -9.33 3.08 -7.88
N GLU A 62 -8.76 4.16 -8.42
CA GLU A 62 -7.58 4.81 -7.85
C GLU A 62 -7.82 5.29 -6.41
N ARG A 63 -8.96 5.91 -6.12
CA ARG A 63 -9.33 6.31 -4.75
C ARG A 63 -9.37 5.13 -3.79
N SER A 64 -9.84 3.97 -4.26
CA SER A 64 -9.91 2.75 -3.44
C SER A 64 -8.51 2.23 -3.11
N ALA A 65 -7.61 2.18 -4.09
CA ALA A 65 -6.22 1.79 -3.88
C ALA A 65 -5.47 2.80 -2.98
N LEU A 66 -5.65 4.10 -3.23
CA LEU A 66 -5.04 5.16 -2.44
C LEU A 66 -5.49 5.10 -0.97
N ALA A 67 -6.76 4.74 -0.71
CA ALA A 67 -7.25 4.55 0.66
C ALA A 67 -6.52 3.41 1.39
N VAL A 68 -6.20 2.31 0.69
CA VAL A 68 -5.37 1.24 1.25
C VAL A 68 -3.95 1.74 1.50
N CYS A 69 -3.33 2.44 0.55
CA CYS A 69 -1.99 2.98 0.76
C CYS A 69 -1.93 3.98 1.93
N ALA A 70 -3.01 4.72 2.19
CA ALA A 70 -3.07 5.72 3.26
C ALA A 70 -2.97 5.13 4.67
N VAL A 71 -3.30 3.84 4.86
CA VAL A 71 -3.17 3.16 6.16
C VAL A 71 -1.78 2.55 6.37
N CYS A 72 -0.92 2.52 5.34
CA CYS A 72 0.48 2.10 5.49
C CYS A 72 1.30 3.16 6.24
N PRO A 73 2.29 2.75 7.07
CA PRO A 73 3.27 3.67 7.64
C PRO A 73 3.99 4.46 6.53
N ALA A 74 4.35 5.72 6.82
CA ALA A 74 5.04 6.58 5.85
C ALA A 74 6.35 5.96 5.32
N ALA A 75 7.12 5.31 6.19
CA ALA A 75 8.34 4.60 5.80
C ALA A 75 8.07 3.45 4.80
N VAL A 76 6.97 2.71 4.99
CA VAL A 76 6.57 1.63 4.07
C VAL A 76 6.16 2.20 2.71
N ARG A 77 5.41 3.31 2.69
CA ARG A 77 5.02 3.99 1.45
C ARG A 77 6.23 4.49 0.67
N ALA A 78 7.20 5.11 1.35
CA ALA A 78 8.42 5.62 0.73
C ALA A 78 9.25 4.48 0.09
N VAL A 79 9.47 3.39 0.84
CA VAL A 79 10.21 2.22 0.31
C VAL A 79 9.45 1.56 -0.85
N CYS A 80 8.12 1.45 -0.76
CA CYS A 80 7.29 0.91 -1.83
C CYS A 80 7.41 1.73 -3.12
N LEU A 81 7.31 3.07 -3.02
CA LEU A 81 7.44 3.98 -4.15
C LEU A 81 8.83 3.92 -4.78
N GLU A 82 9.88 3.98 -3.97
CA GLU A 82 11.26 3.97 -4.49
C GLU A 82 11.63 2.63 -5.13
N ARG A 83 11.24 1.51 -4.52
CA ARG A 83 11.50 0.19 -5.13
C ARG A 83 10.86 0.06 -6.49
N ASP A 84 9.62 0.50 -6.61
CA ASP A 84 8.90 0.46 -7.86
C ASP A 84 9.59 1.35 -8.93
N LEU A 85 9.85 2.63 -8.62
CA LEU A 85 10.49 3.56 -9.54
C LEU A 85 11.90 3.13 -9.95
N ALA A 86 12.65 2.47 -9.05
CA ALA A 86 13.99 1.97 -9.32
C ALA A 86 14.01 0.74 -10.25
N GLN A 87 12.94 -0.07 -10.24
CA GLN A 87 12.86 -1.33 -10.98
C GLN A 87 12.10 -1.22 -12.30
N SER A 88 11.49 -0.06 -12.58
CA SER A 88 10.55 0.10 -13.70
C SER A 88 11.17 0.71 -14.97
N GLU A 89 10.78 0.15 -16.11
CA GLU A 89 10.65 0.86 -17.39
C GLU A 89 9.31 1.61 -17.40
N ILE A 90 9.17 2.69 -18.17
CA ILE A 90 7.92 3.47 -18.18
C ILE A 90 6.66 2.64 -18.51
N THR A 91 6.81 1.61 -19.34
CA THR A 91 5.73 0.67 -19.71
C THR A 91 5.30 -0.24 -18.56
N ARG A 92 6.17 -0.44 -17.57
CA ARG A 92 5.90 -1.25 -16.37
C ARG A 92 5.34 -0.42 -15.22
N ILE A 93 5.31 0.90 -15.33
CA ILE A 93 4.64 1.78 -14.37
C ILE A 93 3.13 1.67 -14.61
N ASN A 94 2.50 0.83 -13.78
CA ASN A 94 1.07 0.58 -13.77
C ASN A 94 0.50 0.70 -12.35
N GLY A 95 -0.81 0.99 -12.25
CA GLY A 95 -1.55 1.00 -10.99
C GLY A 95 -1.08 2.02 -9.94
N VAL A 96 -1.54 1.83 -8.70
CA VAL A 96 -1.23 2.68 -7.55
C VAL A 96 -0.22 2.00 -6.63
N PHE A 97 0.91 2.67 -6.37
CA PHE A 97 2.00 2.16 -5.52
C PHE A 97 2.50 3.27 -4.60
N GLY A 98 2.85 2.94 -3.35
CA GLY A 98 3.33 3.93 -2.37
C GLY A 98 2.35 5.07 -2.04
N GLY A 99 1.09 4.95 -2.47
CA GLY A 99 0.10 6.03 -2.41
C GLY A 99 0.29 7.10 -3.48
N VAL A 100 0.81 6.72 -4.65
CA VAL A 100 0.95 7.57 -5.84
C VAL A 100 0.30 6.87 -7.03
N ARG A 101 -0.41 7.62 -7.88
CA ARG A 101 -1.07 7.08 -9.07
C ARG A 101 -0.09 6.70 -10.16
N GLN A 102 -0.59 5.94 -11.13
CA GLN A 102 0.18 5.52 -12.29
C GLN A 102 0.75 6.73 -13.06
N GLU A 103 -0.10 7.66 -13.49
CA GLU A 103 0.35 8.78 -14.32
C GLU A 103 1.27 9.75 -13.57
N GLU A 104 1.03 9.94 -12.27
CA GLU A 104 1.93 10.69 -11.39
C GLU A 104 3.31 10.03 -11.27
N ARG A 105 3.36 8.70 -11.10
CA ARG A 105 4.62 7.94 -11.09
C ARG A 105 5.33 7.99 -12.43
N ARG A 106 4.60 7.94 -13.55
CA ARG A 106 5.18 8.10 -14.89
C ARG A 106 5.82 9.47 -15.05
N GLU A 107 5.18 10.51 -14.54
CA GLU A 107 5.75 11.86 -14.55
C GLU A 107 7.00 11.97 -13.68
N MET A 108 6.97 11.43 -12.46
CA MET A 108 8.17 11.33 -11.60
C MET A 108 9.32 10.61 -12.31
N TYR A 109 9.03 9.50 -12.99
CA TYR A 109 10.02 8.75 -13.76
C TYR A 109 10.60 9.58 -14.91
N ARG A 110 9.77 10.23 -15.72
CA ARG A 110 10.22 11.10 -16.82
C ARG A 110 11.14 12.21 -16.32
N THR A 111 10.75 12.89 -15.24
CA THR A 111 11.56 13.95 -14.61
C THR A 111 12.92 13.41 -14.14
N ARG A 112 12.97 12.22 -13.51
CA ARG A 112 14.25 11.58 -13.12
C ARG A 112 15.12 11.26 -14.33
N GLN A 113 14.55 10.75 -15.43
CA GLN A 113 15.30 10.44 -16.64
C GLN A 113 15.84 11.71 -17.31
N GLN A 114 15.03 12.77 -17.40
CA GLN A 114 15.46 14.07 -17.91
C GLN A 114 16.60 14.67 -17.09
N ALA A 115 16.52 14.61 -15.75
CA ALA A 115 17.59 15.08 -14.88
C ALA A 115 18.91 14.31 -15.09
N ARG A 116 18.83 12.99 -15.35
CA ARG A 116 20.01 12.16 -15.65
C ARG A 116 20.61 12.47 -17.01
N SER A 117 19.78 12.75 -18.01
CA SER A 117 20.22 13.11 -19.36
C SER A 117 20.73 14.56 -19.47
N GLY A 118 20.13 15.48 -18.70
CA GLY A 118 20.48 16.91 -18.70
C GLY A 118 21.69 17.28 -17.84
N GLY A 119 22.17 16.38 -16.97
CA GLY A 119 23.41 16.55 -16.20
C GLY A 119 24.69 16.17 -16.95
N VAL A 120 24.62 15.95 -18.28
CA VAL A 120 25.75 15.62 -19.16
C VAL A 120 26.18 16.84 -20.02
N ALA A 121 25.83 18.05 -19.59
CA ALA A 121 26.21 19.31 -20.25
C ALA A 121 27.24 20.09 -19.43
#